data_AF-A0AAU9ABT3-F1
#
_entry.id   AF-A0AAU9ABT3-F1
#
_cell.length_a   1.000
_cell.length_b   1.000
_cell.length_c   1.000
_cell.angle_alpha   90.00
_cell.angle_beta   90.00
_cell.angle_gamma   90.00
#
_symmetry.space_group_name_H-M   'P 1'
#
loop_
_entity.id
_entity.type
_entity.pdbx_description
1 polymer ?
#
loop_
_entity_poly.entity_id
_entity_poly.type
_entity_poly.pdbx_seq_one_letter_code
_entity_poly.pdbx_strand_id
1 'polypeptide(L)'
;MTAEDKAARLARQNPGAREARLAFKDFHRVLNARQLIPEQCYRPSHASFQVVMWVNQIIGMILSRNYYPLPTFLVYALRALEQARDEAVSQPYRRVVRAYLGQVAYFLGTYDCFGDEAEAYRARIPRELLEMGRQAVPVDVEAIKGEF
;
A
#
# COMPACT_ATOMS: atom_id res chain seq x y z
N MET A 1 -29.39 0.34 -5.22
CA MET A 1 -28.23 1.01 -5.82
C MET A 1 -28.52 1.17 -7.30
N THR A 2 -28.86 2.39 -7.72
CA THR A 2 -29.36 2.69 -9.07
C THR A 2 -28.21 2.91 -10.05
N ALA A 3 -28.50 2.94 -11.36
CA ALA A 3 -27.51 3.25 -12.38
C ALA A 3 -26.93 4.68 -12.21
N GLU A 4 -27.72 5.60 -11.66
CA GLU A 4 -27.31 6.97 -11.33
C GLU A 4 -26.32 7.03 -10.17
N ASP A 5 -26.51 6.23 -9.10
CA ASP A 5 -25.53 6.11 -8.02
C ASP A 5 -24.18 5.62 -8.55
N LYS A 6 -24.22 4.68 -9.50
CA LYS A 6 -23.03 4.10 -10.13
C LYS A 6 -22.32 5.12 -11.02
N ALA A 7 -23.08 5.91 -11.78
CA ALA A 7 -22.58 6.98 -12.66
C ALA A 7 -22.01 8.16 -11.87
N ALA A 8 -22.68 8.59 -10.80
CA ALA A 8 -22.18 9.64 -9.90
C ALA A 8 -20.92 9.19 -9.14
N ARG A 9 -20.84 7.91 -8.74
CA ARG A 9 -19.62 7.31 -8.16
C ARG A 9 -18.48 7.17 -9.18
N LEU A 10 -18.80 6.98 -10.46
CA LEU A 10 -17.82 7.00 -11.56
C LEU A 10 -17.38 8.43 -11.90
N ALA A 11 -18.27 9.41 -11.83
CA ALA A 11 -17.96 10.83 -12.03
C ALA A 11 -17.12 11.42 -10.86
N ARG A 12 -17.32 10.94 -9.62
CA ARG A 12 -16.43 11.22 -8.49
C ARG A 12 -15.05 10.57 -8.59
N GLN A 13 -14.84 9.63 -9.53
CA GLN A 13 -13.49 9.13 -9.83
C GLN A 13 -12.74 10.20 -10.62
N ASN A 14 -12.17 11.13 -9.87
CA ASN A 14 -11.24 12.15 -10.33
C ASN A 14 -10.22 11.50 -11.30
N PRO A 15 -9.99 12.03 -12.52
CA PRO A 15 -9.04 11.45 -13.49
C PRO A 15 -7.67 11.12 -12.86
N GLY A 16 -7.20 11.98 -11.95
CA GLY A 16 -5.96 11.77 -11.20
C GLY A 16 -5.97 10.52 -10.29
N ALA A 17 -7.14 10.08 -9.81
CA ALA A 17 -7.25 8.85 -9.02
C ALA A 17 -7.06 7.59 -9.89
N ARG A 18 -7.35 7.66 -11.20
CA ARG A 18 -7.03 6.55 -12.13
C ARG A 18 -5.53 6.46 -12.37
N GLU A 19 -4.87 7.59 -12.60
CA GLU A 19 -3.41 7.64 -12.77
C GLU A 19 -2.65 7.27 -11.48
N ALA A 20 -3.12 7.73 -10.33
CA ALA A 20 -2.56 7.34 -9.04
C ALA A 20 -2.70 5.84 -8.76
N ARG A 21 -3.76 5.21 -9.28
CA ARG A 21 -3.93 3.75 -9.23
C ARG A 21 -2.95 3.01 -10.15
N LEU A 22 -2.62 3.59 -11.31
CA LEU A 22 -1.58 3.04 -12.18
C LEU A 22 -0.21 3.06 -11.50
N ALA A 23 0.08 4.07 -10.67
CA ALA A 23 1.33 4.14 -9.90
C ALA A 23 1.49 2.97 -8.90
N PHE A 24 0.40 2.35 -8.43
CA PHE A 24 0.49 1.17 -7.58
C PHE A 24 0.91 -0.09 -8.34
N LYS A 25 0.73 -0.14 -9.66
CA LYS A 25 1.08 -1.32 -10.47
C LYS A 25 2.57 -1.66 -10.33
N ASP A 26 3.43 -0.65 -10.33
CA ASP A 26 4.88 -0.86 -10.19
C ASP A 26 5.24 -1.32 -8.77
N PHE A 27 4.62 -0.74 -7.74
CA PHE A 27 4.77 -1.22 -6.37
C PHE A 27 4.33 -2.67 -6.22
N HIS A 28 3.15 -3.04 -6.76
CA HIS A 28 2.61 -4.40 -6.66
C HIS A 28 3.47 -5.42 -7.42
N ARG A 29 4.07 -5.02 -8.55
CA ARG A 29 5.03 -5.87 -9.27
C ARG A 29 6.25 -6.19 -8.41
N VAL A 30 6.82 -5.18 -7.76
CA VAL A 30 8.03 -5.32 -6.94
C VAL A 30 7.75 -6.05 -5.62
N LEU A 31 6.66 -5.70 -4.93
CA LEU A 31 6.27 -6.30 -3.66
C LEU A 31 5.91 -7.79 -3.77
N ASN A 32 5.68 -8.32 -4.97
CA ASN A 32 5.44 -9.74 -5.19
C ASN A 32 6.63 -10.46 -5.86
N ALA A 33 7.75 -9.77 -6.07
CA ALA A 33 8.92 -10.37 -6.69
C ALA A 33 9.64 -11.31 -5.71
N ARG A 34 9.84 -12.57 -6.13
CA ARG A 34 10.57 -13.60 -5.35
C ARG A 34 11.99 -13.19 -4.98
N GLN A 35 12.60 -12.32 -5.78
CA GLN A 35 13.95 -11.81 -5.56
C GLN A 35 14.01 -10.81 -4.40
N LEU A 36 12.88 -10.17 -4.08
CA LEU A 36 12.80 -9.15 -3.04
C LEU A 36 12.31 -9.71 -1.70
N ILE A 37 11.38 -10.66 -1.73
CA ILE A 37 10.87 -11.32 -0.51
C ILE A 37 11.53 -12.69 -0.38
N PRO A 38 12.42 -12.90 0.60
CA PRO A 38 12.91 -14.23 0.93
C PRO A 38 11.75 -15.16 1.28
N GLU A 39 11.74 -16.39 0.77
CA GLU A 39 10.66 -17.36 0.99
C GLU A 39 10.33 -17.57 2.47
N GLN A 40 11.34 -17.44 3.34
CA GLN A 40 11.22 -17.54 4.79
C GLN A 40 10.25 -16.50 5.37
N CYS A 41 10.09 -15.34 4.73
CA CYS A 41 9.15 -14.31 5.15
C CYS A 41 7.69 -14.72 5.02
N TYR A 42 7.37 -15.80 4.29
CA TYR A 42 6.01 -16.36 4.24
C TYR A 42 5.72 -17.37 5.37
N ARG A 43 6.71 -17.69 6.21
CA ARG A 43 6.52 -18.60 7.36
C ARG A 43 6.00 -17.83 8.57
N PRO A 44 4.92 -18.27 9.24
CA PRO A 44 4.35 -17.56 10.39
C PRO A 44 5.33 -17.29 11.54
N SER A 45 6.37 -18.11 11.70
CA SER A 45 7.40 -17.95 12.71
C SER A 45 8.46 -16.89 12.38
N HIS A 46 8.49 -16.38 11.15
CA HIS A 46 9.50 -15.43 10.71
C HIS A 46 9.15 -14.00 11.15
N ALA A 47 10.14 -13.22 11.57
CA ALA A 47 9.94 -11.86 12.07
C ALA A 47 9.25 -10.93 11.05
N SER A 48 9.53 -11.13 9.76
CA SER A 48 8.92 -10.33 8.66
C SER A 48 7.56 -10.83 8.18
N PHE A 49 7.03 -11.94 8.72
CA PHE A 49 5.75 -12.52 8.27
C PHE A 49 4.58 -11.55 8.39
N GLN A 50 4.46 -10.88 9.53
CA GLN A 50 3.38 -9.93 9.75
C GLN A 50 3.44 -8.76 8.76
N VAL A 51 4.64 -8.31 8.39
CA VAL A 51 4.82 -7.24 7.39
C VAL A 51 4.28 -7.69 6.05
N VAL A 52 4.67 -8.89 5.57
CA VAL A 52 4.18 -9.45 4.30
C VAL A 52 2.66 -9.63 4.33
N MET A 53 2.12 -10.18 5.42
CA MET A 53 0.69 -10.40 5.58
C MET A 53 -0.11 -9.09 5.46
N TRP A 54 0.27 -8.05 6.23
CA TRP A 54 -0.45 -6.77 6.21
C TRP A 54 -0.33 -6.05 4.87
N VAL A 55 0.84 -6.10 4.23
CA VAL A 55 1.05 -5.54 2.89
C VAL A 55 0.14 -6.22 1.88
N ASN A 56 0.02 -7.55 1.90
CA ASN A 56 -0.86 -8.29 1.00
C ASN A 56 -2.34 -7.94 1.21
N GLN A 57 -2.77 -7.74 2.46
CA GLN A 57 -4.13 -7.28 2.75
C GLN A 57 -4.39 -5.88 2.17
N ILE A 58 -3.44 -4.95 2.33
CA ILE A 58 -3.49 -3.60 1.76
C ILE A 58 -3.56 -3.66 0.22
N ILE A 59 -2.74 -4.48 -0.43
CA ILE A 59 -2.80 -4.71 -1.89
C ILE A 59 -4.20 -5.17 -2.29
N GLY A 60 -4.74 -6.19 -1.63
CA GLY A 60 -6.09 -6.70 -1.92
C GLY A 60 -7.19 -5.64 -1.77
N MET A 61 -7.10 -4.79 -0.74
CA MET A 61 -8.01 -3.66 -0.53
C MET A 61 -7.90 -2.60 -1.64
N ILE A 62 -6.69 -2.25 -2.07
CA ILE A 62 -6.47 -1.31 -3.16
C ILE A 62 -7.07 -1.85 -4.48
N LEU A 63 -6.81 -3.11 -4.79
CA LEU A 63 -7.30 -3.77 -6.01
C LEU A 63 -8.83 -3.89 -6.03
N SER A 64 -9.44 -4.22 -4.89
CA SER A 64 -10.90 -4.30 -4.72
C SER A 64 -11.58 -2.94 -4.54
N ARG A 65 -10.79 -1.85 -4.45
CA ARG A 65 -11.26 -0.48 -4.18
C ARG A 65 -12.01 -0.35 -2.85
N ASN A 66 -11.63 -1.16 -1.87
CA ASN A 66 -12.16 -1.10 -0.51
C ASN A 66 -11.24 -0.23 0.36
N TYR A 67 -11.47 1.09 0.35
CA TYR A 67 -10.55 2.03 0.98
C TYR A 67 -10.81 2.27 2.48
N TYR A 68 -12.04 2.05 2.94
CA TYR A 68 -12.47 2.29 4.31
C TYR A 68 -11.59 1.61 5.39
N PRO A 69 -11.18 0.34 5.25
CA PRO A 69 -10.34 -0.29 6.26
C PRO A 69 -8.86 0.13 6.18
N LEU A 70 -8.42 0.74 5.08
CA LEU A 70 -6.99 0.99 4.83
C LEU A 70 -6.29 1.79 5.94
N PRO A 71 -6.86 2.86 6.54
CA PRO A 71 -6.18 3.58 7.63
C PRO A 71 -5.78 2.66 8.80
N THR A 72 -6.67 1.76 9.20
CA THR A 72 -6.38 0.77 10.26
C THR A 72 -5.26 -0.19 9.85
N PHE A 73 -5.29 -0.68 8.62
CA PHE A 73 -4.25 -1.59 8.13
C PHE A 73 -2.91 -0.90 7.91
N LEU A 74 -2.88 0.39 7.59
CA LEU A 74 -1.65 1.19 7.55
C LEU A 74 -1.01 1.28 8.94
N VAL A 75 -1.79 1.48 10.00
CA VAL A 75 -1.30 1.43 11.38
C VAL A 75 -0.68 0.06 11.69
N TYR A 76 -1.36 -1.03 11.34
CA TYR A 76 -0.86 -2.39 11.61
C TYR A 76 0.40 -2.73 10.81
N ALA A 77 0.43 -2.40 9.52
CA ALA A 77 1.59 -2.62 8.67
C ALA A 77 2.81 -1.82 9.15
N LEU A 78 2.60 -0.55 9.53
CA LEU A 78 3.66 0.29 10.05
C LEU A 78 4.23 -0.26 11.36
N ARG A 79 3.37 -0.59 12.33
CA ARG A 79 3.80 -1.20 13.60
C ARG A 79 4.55 -2.51 13.38
N ALA A 80 4.05 -3.37 12.48
CA ALA A 80 4.73 -4.62 12.15
C ALA A 80 6.12 -4.35 11.53
N LEU A 81 6.24 -3.31 10.69
CA LEU A 81 7.52 -2.91 10.11
C LEU A 81 8.50 -2.43 11.19
N GLU A 82 8.05 -1.59 12.12
CA GLU A 82 8.85 -1.06 13.23
C GLU A 82 9.31 -2.14 14.22
N GLN A 83 8.43 -3.11 14.50
CA GLN A 83 8.69 -4.19 15.46
C GLN A 83 9.52 -5.34 14.85
N ALA A 84 9.41 -5.57 13.55
CA ALA A 84 10.16 -6.64 12.90
C ALA A 84 11.67 -6.35 12.99
N ARG A 85 12.41 -7.36 13.47
CA ARG A 85 13.87 -7.30 13.63
C ARG A 85 14.52 -6.86 12.32
N ASP A 86 15.48 -5.95 12.46
CA ASP A 86 16.25 -5.50 11.30
C ASP A 86 17.22 -6.60 10.86
N GLU A 87 16.89 -7.25 9.75
CA GLU A 87 17.70 -8.29 9.14
C GLU A 87 18.14 -7.82 7.76
N ALA A 88 19.45 -7.86 7.48
CA ALA A 88 20.03 -7.37 6.23
C ALA A 88 19.39 -7.98 4.97
N VAL A 89 18.93 -9.24 5.05
CA VAL A 89 18.27 -9.94 3.94
C VAL A 89 16.89 -9.38 3.60
N SER A 90 16.19 -8.78 4.57
CA SER A 90 14.84 -8.22 4.40
C SER A 90 14.83 -6.70 4.23
N GLN A 91 15.97 -6.04 4.45
CA GLN A 91 16.13 -4.59 4.31
C GLN A 91 15.64 -4.03 2.97
N PRO A 92 15.98 -4.63 1.80
CA PRO A 92 15.45 -4.16 0.52
C PRO A 92 13.92 -4.18 0.46
N TYR A 93 13.30 -5.27 0.94
CA TYR A 93 11.85 -5.38 1.01
C TYR A 93 11.23 -4.33 1.94
N ARG A 94 11.80 -4.16 3.15
CA ARG A 94 11.34 -3.18 4.15
C ARG A 94 11.34 -1.76 3.60
N ARG A 95 12.34 -1.38 2.80
CA ARG A 95 12.39 -0.07 2.13
C ARG A 95 11.25 0.11 1.12
N VAL A 96 11.00 -0.90 0.28
CA VAL A 96 9.87 -0.87 -0.68
C VAL A 96 8.54 -0.81 0.07
N VAL A 97 8.37 -1.60 1.13
CA VAL A 97 7.16 -1.57 1.97
C VAL A 97 6.94 -0.17 2.54
N ARG A 98 7.96 0.47 3.14
CA ARG A 98 7.81 1.81 3.71
C ARG A 98 7.35 2.83 2.65
N ALA A 99 7.98 2.81 1.48
CA ALA A 99 7.58 3.65 0.35
C ALA A 99 6.14 3.36 -0.12
N TYR A 100 5.74 2.09 -0.17
CA TYR A 100 4.38 1.69 -0.54
C TYR A 100 3.34 2.19 0.48
N LEU A 101 3.58 2.03 1.77
CA LEU A 101 2.68 2.54 2.82
C LEU A 101 2.53 4.06 2.73
N GLY A 102 3.62 4.79 2.48
CA GLY A 102 3.59 6.23 2.20
C GLY A 102 2.77 6.57 0.95
N GLN A 103 2.94 5.84 -0.15
CA GLN A 103 2.15 6.05 -1.37
C GLN A 103 0.64 5.82 -1.14
N VAL A 104 0.28 4.80 -0.35
CA VAL A 104 -1.11 4.53 0.01
C VAL A 104 -1.67 5.65 0.89
N ALA A 105 -0.93 6.11 1.90
CA ALA A 105 -1.33 7.23 2.73
C ALA A 105 -1.53 8.51 1.91
N TYR A 106 -0.59 8.83 1.00
CA TYR A 106 -0.72 9.94 0.06
C TYR A 106 -1.98 9.82 -0.81
N PHE A 107 -2.26 8.63 -1.36
CA PHE A 107 -3.47 8.39 -2.15
C PHE A 107 -4.74 8.68 -1.35
N LEU A 108 -4.85 8.16 -0.14
CA LEU A 108 -6.02 8.36 0.74
C LEU A 108 -6.16 9.83 1.20
N GLY A 109 -5.03 10.51 1.42
CA GLY A 109 -4.98 11.92 1.81
C GLY A 109 -5.21 12.90 0.65
N THR A 110 -5.04 12.47 -0.59
CA THR A 110 -5.16 13.34 -1.77
C THR A 110 -6.49 13.17 -2.49
N TYR A 111 -6.97 11.93 -2.61
CA TYR A 111 -8.16 11.62 -3.39
C TYR A 111 -9.39 11.39 -2.52
N ASP A 112 -10.58 11.63 -3.08
CA ASP A 112 -11.85 11.38 -2.42
C ASP A 112 -12.13 9.87 -2.32
N CYS A 113 -11.55 9.24 -1.31
CA CYS A 113 -11.68 7.81 -1.05
C CYS A 113 -12.79 7.47 -0.05
N PHE A 114 -13.33 8.48 0.65
CA PHE A 114 -14.18 8.32 1.83
C PHE A 114 -15.46 9.19 1.79
N GLY A 115 -15.63 10.03 0.75
CA GLY A 115 -16.76 10.94 0.65
C GLY A 115 -16.85 11.86 1.86
N ASP A 116 -18.05 11.93 2.44
CA ASP A 116 -18.37 12.82 3.56
C ASP A 116 -17.61 12.48 4.85
N GLU A 117 -17.05 11.27 4.96
CA GLU A 117 -16.29 10.80 6.13
C GLU A 117 -14.77 11.03 5.99
N ALA A 118 -14.33 11.77 4.96
CA ALA A 118 -12.91 11.92 4.65
C ALA A 118 -12.06 12.44 5.81
N GLU A 119 -12.54 13.42 6.57
CA GLU A 119 -11.79 13.97 7.69
C GLU A 119 -11.58 12.94 8.81
N ALA A 120 -12.65 12.22 9.19
CA ALA A 120 -12.60 11.21 10.23
C ALA A 120 -11.67 10.03 9.88
N TYR A 121 -11.66 9.59 8.62
CA TYR A 121 -10.76 8.53 8.18
C TYR A 121 -9.33 8.99 7.95
N ARG A 122 -9.12 10.23 7.46
CA ARG A 122 -7.77 10.82 7.34
C ARG A 122 -7.09 10.96 8.69
N ALA A 123 -7.84 11.33 9.74
CA ALA A 123 -7.32 11.43 11.11
C ALA A 123 -6.81 10.08 11.67
N ARG A 124 -7.21 8.95 11.07
CA ARG A 124 -6.75 7.59 11.46
C ARG A 124 -5.50 7.13 10.71
N ILE A 125 -5.08 7.85 9.67
CA ILE A 125 -3.87 7.50 8.93
C ILE A 125 -2.65 7.94 9.75
N PRO A 126 -1.63 7.09 9.93
CA PRO A 126 -0.40 7.50 10.62
C PRO A 126 0.19 8.77 10.02
N ARG A 127 0.42 9.79 10.86
CA ARG A 127 0.93 11.10 10.44
C ARG A 127 2.24 10.99 9.69
N GLU A 128 3.15 10.14 10.15
CA GLU A 128 4.44 9.93 9.50
C GLU A 128 4.32 9.41 8.06
N LEU A 129 3.28 8.63 7.74
CA LEU A 129 3.05 8.16 6.37
C LEU A 129 2.43 9.24 5.49
N LEU A 130 1.60 10.13 6.06
CA LEU A 130 1.06 11.29 5.34
C LEU A 130 2.16 12.29 4.99
N GLU A 131 3.08 12.55 5.93
CA GLU A 131 4.19 13.50 5.76
C GLU A 131 5.22 13.04 4.72
N MET A 132 5.28 11.75 4.39
CA MET A 132 6.11 11.24 3.30
C MET A 132 5.68 11.79 1.93
N GLY A 133 4.42 12.19 1.75
CA GLY A 133 3.91 12.65 0.46
C GLY A 133 3.96 11.57 -0.62
N ARG A 134 3.96 11.99 -1.90
CA ARG A 134 4.01 11.05 -3.04
C ARG A 134 5.32 10.26 -3.03
N GLN A 135 5.22 8.95 -3.15
CA GLN A 135 6.35 8.03 -3.21
C GLN A 135 6.48 7.39 -4.58
N ALA A 136 7.71 7.01 -4.92
CA ALA A 136 8.03 6.18 -6.07
C ALA A 136 8.61 4.85 -5.58
N VAL A 137 8.62 3.84 -6.45
CA VAL A 137 9.22 2.54 -6.14
C VAL A 137 10.74 2.74 -5.95
N PRO A 138 11.33 2.38 -4.79
CA PRO A 138 12.71 2.72 -4.46
C PRO A 138 13.74 1.72 -5.02
N VAL A 139 13.37 1.00 -6.09
CA VAL A 139 14.22 0.01 -6.76
C VAL A 139 14.04 0.15 -8.27
N ASP A 140 15.11 -0.10 -9.02
CA ASP A 140 14.99 -0.23 -10.47
C ASP A 140 14.18 -1.48 -10.79
N VAL A 141 12.97 -1.29 -11.29
CA VAL A 141 12.05 -2.38 -11.57
C VAL A 141 12.53 -3.23 -12.75
N GLU A 142 13.41 -2.68 -13.60
CA GLU A 142 14.03 -3.41 -14.69
C GLU A 142 15.11 -4.38 -14.21
N ALA A 143 15.75 -4.10 -13.07
CA ALA A 143 16.72 -5.00 -12.44
C ALA A 143 16.07 -6.21 -11.74
N ILE A 144 14.74 -6.20 -11.55
CA ILE A 144 13.96 -7.29 -10.93
C ILE A 144 13.42 -8.27 -12.00
N LYS A 145 13.84 -8.12 -13.27
CA LYS A 145 13.54 -9.08 -14.33
C LYS A 145 14.27 -10.40 -14.07
N GLY A 146 13.54 -11.38 -13.55
CA GLY A 146 13.93 -12.78 -13.54
C GLY A 146 12.74 -13.66 -13.16
N GLU A 147 12.19 -14.29 -14.20
CA GLU A 147 11.30 -15.45 -14.24
C GLU A 147 10.08 -15.44 -13.30
N PHE A 148 8.92 -15.13 -13.90
CA PHE A 148 7.59 -15.50 -13.39
C PHE A 148 7.32 -16.98 -13.68
#